data_AF-K0VRJ3-F1
#
_entry.id   AF-K0VRJ3-F1
#
_cell.length_a   1.000
_cell.length_b   1.000
_cell.length_c   1.000
_cell.angle_alpha   90.00
_cell.angle_beta   90.00
_cell.angle_gamma   90.00
#
_symmetry.space_group_name_H-M   'P 1'
#
loop_
_entity.id
_entity.type
_entity.pdbx_description
1 polymer ?
#
loop_
_entity_poly.entity_id
_entity_poly.type
_entity_poly.pdbx_seq_one_letter_code
_entity_poly.pdbx_strand_id
1 'polypeptide(L)'
;MTNAGIDRASSSIPSHEEVQQQLERILSSPEFRLPERARRFLEFVVTETLAGRRDYLKAFTIAQAVFGRDANFDAQQDPCVRIEAGRLRRELEHYYLTAGGADRIVITVPRGGYAPVFDVRQGAEPAYMPQTGKSGRPPPAGDDGRQVNLAGD
;
A
#
# COMPACT_ATOMS: atom_id res chain seq x y z
N MET A 1 6.49 -14.90 37.35
CA MET A 1 5.79 -13.66 36.92
C MET A 1 6.26 -13.33 35.51
N THR A 2 5.32 -13.40 34.57
CA THR A 2 5.48 -13.17 33.14
C THR A 2 6.00 -11.77 32.87
N ASN A 3 7.08 -11.62 32.10
CA ASN A 3 7.24 -10.42 31.28
C ASN A 3 7.48 -10.86 29.84
N ALA A 4 6.46 -10.59 29.03
CA ALA A 4 6.32 -10.93 27.64
C ALA A 4 7.42 -10.32 26.77
N GLY A 5 7.72 -11.04 25.69
CA GLY A 5 8.74 -10.70 24.71
C GLY A 5 8.60 -9.30 24.14
N ILE A 6 9.73 -8.61 24.10
CA ILE A 6 9.94 -7.43 23.27
C ILE A 6 10.77 -7.94 22.09
N ASP A 7 10.17 -8.74 21.19
CA ASP A 7 10.71 -8.90 19.85
C ASP A 7 10.42 -7.59 19.12
N ARG A 8 11.36 -6.66 19.25
CA ARG A 8 11.26 -5.30 18.74
C ARG A 8 11.49 -5.37 17.25
N ALA A 9 10.40 -5.64 16.53
CA ALA A 9 10.18 -5.50 15.10
C ALA A 9 11.30 -4.72 14.39
N SER A 10 12.02 -5.43 13.53
CA SER A 10 12.91 -4.84 12.53
C SER A 10 12.07 -3.89 11.67
N SER A 11 12.09 -2.60 12.02
CA SER A 11 11.33 -1.54 11.38
C SER A 11 12.01 -1.19 10.06
N SER A 12 11.78 -2.00 9.03
CA SER A 12 12.16 -1.62 7.67
C SER A 12 11.29 -0.43 7.25
N ILE A 13 11.89 0.74 7.07
CA ILE A 13 11.22 1.90 6.50
C ILE A 13 10.88 1.53 5.05
N PRO A 14 9.61 1.62 4.62
CA PRO A 14 9.26 1.29 3.24
C PRO A 14 9.87 2.31 2.28
N SER A 15 10.39 1.81 1.14
CA SER A 15 10.95 2.66 0.09
C SER A 15 9.86 3.55 -0.53
N HIS A 16 10.23 4.70 -1.08
CA HIS A 16 9.29 5.61 -1.73
C HIS A 16 8.48 4.94 -2.85
N GLU A 17 9.07 3.98 -3.55
CA GLU A 17 8.41 3.20 -4.61
C GLU A 17 7.34 2.26 -4.03
N GLU A 18 7.64 1.56 -2.93
CA GLU A 18 6.70 0.64 -2.27
C GLU A 18 5.45 1.38 -1.78
N VAL A 19 5.64 2.58 -1.22
CA VAL A 19 4.54 3.44 -0.77
C VAL A 19 3.68 3.92 -1.95
N GLN A 20 4.31 4.29 -3.07
CA GLN A 20 3.57 4.72 -4.26
C GLN A 20 2.76 3.57 -4.86
N GLN A 21 3.36 2.39 -5.01
CA GLN A 21 2.64 1.20 -5.50
C GLN A 21 1.45 0.85 -4.61
N GLN A 22 1.61 0.96 -3.28
CA GLN A 22 0.51 0.73 -2.35
C GLN A 22 -0.60 1.78 -2.52
N LEU A 23 -0.24 3.05 -2.66
CA LEU A 23 -1.20 4.13 -2.92
C LEU A 23 -1.99 3.86 -4.20
N GLU A 24 -1.31 3.54 -5.30
CA GLU A 24 -1.94 3.21 -6.58
C GLU A 24 -2.89 2.02 -6.47
N ARG A 25 -2.48 0.97 -5.72
CA ARG A 25 -3.33 -0.20 -5.46
C ARG A 25 -4.61 0.18 -4.71
N ILE A 26 -4.52 1.01 -3.68
CA ILE A 26 -5.68 1.49 -2.92
C ILE A 26 -6.59 2.32 -3.83
N LEU A 27 -6.03 3.26 -4.59
CA LEU A 27 -6.79 4.16 -5.47
C LEU A 27 -7.47 3.42 -6.63
N SER A 28 -6.85 2.35 -7.12
CA SER A 28 -7.41 1.48 -8.17
C SER A 28 -8.38 0.43 -7.64
N SER A 29 -8.51 0.27 -6.33
CA SER A 29 -9.34 -0.77 -5.74
C SER A 29 -10.83 -0.40 -5.79
N PRO A 30 -11.72 -1.31 -6.25
CA PRO A 30 -13.16 -1.04 -6.33
C PRO A 30 -13.83 -0.91 -4.97
N GLU A 31 -13.22 -1.47 -3.92
CA GLU A 31 -13.68 -1.34 -2.53
C GLU A 31 -13.47 0.07 -1.99
N PHE A 32 -12.52 0.81 -2.55
CA PHE A 32 -12.18 2.17 -2.12
C PHE A 32 -13.16 3.20 -2.70
N ARG A 33 -14.38 3.21 -2.16
CA ARG A 33 -15.49 4.08 -2.60
C ARG A 33 -15.47 5.47 -1.95
N LEU A 34 -14.32 6.14 -2.04
CA LEU A 34 -14.20 7.55 -1.66
C LEU A 34 -14.43 8.49 -2.84
N PRO A 35 -14.97 9.71 -2.58
CA PRO A 35 -15.06 10.75 -3.59
C PRO A 35 -13.67 11.14 -4.09
N GLU A 36 -13.60 11.66 -5.33
CA GLU A 36 -12.34 12.09 -5.96
C GLU A 36 -11.54 13.07 -5.08
N ARG A 37 -12.22 13.92 -4.31
CA ARG A 37 -11.58 14.86 -3.36
C ARG A 37 -10.79 14.14 -2.27
N ALA A 38 -11.36 13.10 -1.65
CA ALA A 38 -10.67 12.34 -0.62
C ALA A 38 -9.54 11.46 -1.20
N ARG A 39 -9.68 11.01 -2.45
CA ARG A 39 -8.59 10.35 -3.20
C ARG A 39 -7.41 11.29 -3.43
N ARG A 40 -7.68 12.50 -3.94
CA ARG A 40 -6.67 13.57 -4.10
C ARG A 40 -6.05 14.00 -2.77
N PHE A 41 -6.85 14.02 -1.70
CA PHE A 41 -6.35 14.26 -0.36
C PHE A 41 -5.27 13.23 -0.01
N LEU A 42 -5.57 11.93 -0.15
CA LEU A 42 -4.63 10.86 0.17
C LEU A 42 -3.35 10.97 -0.67
N GLU A 43 -3.50 11.12 -1.99
CA GLU A 43 -2.39 11.26 -2.92
C GLU A 43 -1.48 12.45 -2.56
N PHE A 44 -2.07 13.59 -2.25
CA PHE A 44 -1.33 14.80 -1.85
C PHE A 44 -0.55 14.59 -0.55
N VAL A 45 -1.20 14.05 0.50
CA VAL A 45 -0.52 13.88 1.80
C VAL A 45 0.59 12.81 1.73
N VAL A 46 0.42 11.78 0.92
CA VAL A 46 1.45 10.76 0.70
C VAL A 46 2.64 11.37 -0.06
N THR A 47 2.40 12.06 -1.17
CA THR A 47 3.44 12.69 -1.99
C THR A 47 4.26 13.71 -1.19
N GLU A 48 3.60 14.59 -0.43
CA GLU A 48 4.29 15.58 0.40
C GLU A 48 5.07 14.93 1.56
N THR A 49 4.58 13.81 2.11
CA THR A 49 5.31 13.06 3.13
C THR A 49 6.56 12.40 2.56
N LEU A 50 6.45 11.82 1.35
CA LEU A 50 7.59 11.26 0.61
C LEU A 50 8.62 12.35 0.23
N ALA A 51 8.17 13.58 -0.01
CA ALA A 51 9.03 14.74 -0.22
C ALA A 51 9.68 15.27 1.07
N GLY A 52 9.44 14.63 2.23
CA GLY A 52 9.97 15.05 3.53
C GLY A 52 9.25 16.26 4.15
N ARG A 53 8.16 16.73 3.55
CA ARG A 53 7.41 17.93 3.98
C ARG A 53 6.24 17.61 4.91
N ARG A 54 6.39 16.61 5.78
CA ARG A 54 5.34 16.22 6.73
C ARG A 54 4.86 17.34 7.66
N ASP A 55 5.74 18.30 8.00
CA ASP A 55 5.38 19.46 8.85
C ASP A 55 4.47 20.46 8.13
N TYR A 56 4.52 20.48 6.79
CA TYR A 56 3.67 21.33 5.95
C TYR A 56 2.25 20.78 5.79
N LEU A 57 1.99 19.53 6.22
CA LEU A 57 0.68 18.89 6.16
C LEU A 57 -0.25 19.37 7.29
N LYS A 58 -0.58 20.65 7.23
CA LYS A 58 -1.57 21.32 8.09
C LYS A 58 -2.91 21.41 7.36
N ALA A 59 -3.99 21.54 8.13
CA ALA A 59 -5.35 21.66 7.59
C ALA A 59 -5.45 22.74 6.50
N PHE A 60 -4.76 23.86 6.72
CA PHE A 60 -4.71 25.00 5.80
C PHE A 60 -4.09 24.66 4.44
N THR A 61 -2.90 24.04 4.43
CA THR A 61 -2.21 23.62 3.20
C THR A 61 -3.07 22.67 2.40
N ILE A 62 -3.72 21.73 3.07
CA ILE A 62 -4.56 20.73 2.42
C ILE A 62 -5.86 21.36 1.90
N ALA A 63 -6.46 22.29 2.64
CA ALA A 63 -7.61 23.07 2.19
C ALA A 63 -7.30 23.83 0.89
N GLN A 64 -6.14 24.47 0.79
CA GLN A 64 -5.71 25.16 -0.42
C GLN A 64 -5.43 24.18 -1.56
N ALA A 65 -4.54 23.21 -1.33
CA ALA A 65 -4.04 22.34 -2.40
C ALA A 65 -5.08 21.36 -2.94
N VAL A 66 -5.96 20.83 -2.07
CA VAL A 66 -6.93 19.78 -2.44
C VAL A 66 -8.35 20.32 -2.57
N PHE A 67 -8.76 21.25 -1.70
CA PHE A 67 -10.12 21.79 -1.69
C PHE A 67 -10.25 23.13 -2.42
N GLY A 68 -9.15 23.68 -2.94
CA GLY A 68 -9.13 24.96 -3.66
C GLY A 68 -9.65 26.12 -2.81
N ARG A 69 -9.47 26.05 -1.50
CA ARG A 69 -9.90 27.11 -0.58
C ARG A 69 -8.90 28.25 -0.60
N ASP A 70 -9.37 29.49 -0.48
CA ASP A 70 -8.50 30.66 -0.41
C ASP A 70 -7.70 30.74 0.89
N ALA A 71 -6.75 31.68 0.94
CA ALA A 71 -5.94 31.98 2.12
C ALA A 71 -6.77 32.43 3.35
N ASN A 72 -8.07 32.71 3.17
CA ASN A 72 -9.01 33.01 4.25
C ASN A 72 -9.65 31.74 4.86
N PHE A 73 -9.17 30.54 4.50
CA PHE A 73 -9.65 29.30 5.08
C PHE A 73 -9.33 29.21 6.57
N ASP A 74 -10.37 29.01 7.39
CA ASP A 74 -10.23 28.81 8.82
C ASP A 74 -10.60 27.37 9.20
N ALA A 75 -9.62 26.61 9.69
CA ALA A 75 -9.79 25.20 10.04
C ALA A 75 -10.63 24.96 11.31
N GLN A 76 -10.97 26.01 12.07
CA GLN A 76 -11.92 25.94 13.18
C GLN A 76 -13.35 26.13 12.68
N GLN A 77 -13.55 27.02 11.70
CA GLN A 77 -14.87 27.33 11.15
C GLN A 77 -15.31 26.37 10.05
N ASP A 78 -14.38 25.85 9.25
CA ASP A 78 -14.66 24.93 8.16
C ASP A 78 -14.13 23.51 8.49
N PRO A 79 -15.01 22.61 8.97
CA PRO A 79 -14.61 21.25 9.32
C PRO A 79 -14.45 20.35 8.09
N CYS A 80 -14.55 20.84 6.85
CA CYS A 80 -14.52 20.00 5.65
C CYS A 80 -13.27 19.12 5.60
N VAL A 81 -12.09 19.69 5.87
CA VAL A 81 -10.83 18.95 5.91
C VAL A 81 -10.84 17.87 7.00
N ARG A 82 -11.42 18.16 8.18
CA ARG A 82 -11.51 17.19 9.29
C ARG A 82 -12.52 16.08 8.98
N ILE A 83 -13.64 16.41 8.35
CA ILE A 83 -14.68 15.45 7.94
C ILE A 83 -14.13 14.51 6.88
N GLU A 84 -13.46 15.05 5.85
CA GLU A 84 -12.88 14.25 4.77
C GLU A 84 -11.71 13.39 5.28
N ALA A 85 -10.86 13.91 6.17
CA ALA A 85 -9.85 13.10 6.85
C ALA A 85 -10.49 11.97 7.67
N GLY A 86 -11.64 12.22 8.31
CA GLY A 86 -12.41 11.20 9.03
C GLY A 86 -12.96 10.11 8.11
N ARG A 87 -13.54 10.49 6.97
CA ARG A 87 -13.98 9.54 5.93
C ARG A 87 -12.81 8.74 5.36
N LEU A 88 -11.71 9.40 5.06
CA LEU A 88 -10.50 8.76 4.54
C LEU A 88 -9.99 7.68 5.50
N ARG A 89 -9.90 7.99 6.80
CA ARG A 89 -9.48 7.02 7.81
C ARG A 89 -10.38 5.80 7.86
N ARG A 90 -11.71 6.00 7.84
CA ARG A 90 -12.68 4.90 7.86
C ARG A 90 -12.56 4.01 6.63
N GLU A 91 -12.39 4.60 5.45
CA GLU A 91 -12.30 3.79 4.24
C GLU A 91 -10.94 3.11 4.11
N LEU A 92 -9.84 3.73 4.55
CA LEU A 92 -8.55 3.03 4.65
C LEU A 92 -8.65 1.83 5.59
N GLU A 93 -9.27 2.00 6.76
CA GLU A 93 -9.50 0.90 7.70
C GLU A 93 -10.35 -0.22 7.07
N HIS A 94 -11.45 0.14 6.41
CA HIS A 94 -12.32 -0.81 5.73
C HIS A 94 -11.57 -1.56 4.61
N TYR A 95 -10.86 -0.85 3.74
CA TYR A 95 -10.02 -1.44 2.69
C TYR A 95 -9.05 -2.48 3.24
N TYR A 96 -8.30 -2.14 4.29
CA TYR A 96 -7.32 -3.06 4.90
C TYR A 96 -7.97 -4.25 5.64
N LEU A 97 -9.27 -4.16 5.96
CA LEU A 97 -10.04 -5.26 6.55
C LEU A 97 -10.64 -6.20 5.47
N THR A 98 -10.94 -5.70 4.28
CA THR A 98 -11.64 -6.47 3.24
C THR A 98 -10.72 -6.97 2.13
N ALA A 99 -9.95 -6.09 1.51
CA ALA A 99 -9.10 -6.40 0.35
C ALA A 99 -7.59 -6.30 0.65
N GLY A 100 -7.18 -5.32 1.44
CA GLY A 100 -5.78 -5.01 1.73
C GLY A 100 -5.18 -5.80 2.88
N GLY A 101 -5.85 -6.86 3.37
CA GLY A 101 -5.36 -7.66 4.49
C GLY A 101 -3.99 -8.32 4.22
N ALA A 102 -3.70 -8.63 2.96
CA ALA A 102 -2.45 -9.21 2.49
C ALA A 102 -1.41 -8.17 2.05
N ASP A 103 -1.72 -6.86 2.10
CA ASP A 103 -0.76 -5.84 1.70
C ASP A 103 0.36 -5.69 2.73
N ARG A 104 1.59 -5.62 2.22
CA ARG A 104 2.80 -5.45 3.03
C ARG A 104 2.91 -4.04 3.60
N ILE A 105 2.51 -3.05 2.83
CA ILE A 105 2.60 -1.64 3.21
C ILE A 105 1.24 -1.16 3.71
N VAL A 106 1.23 -0.65 4.94
CA VAL A 106 0.03 -0.08 5.55
C VAL A 106 0.16 1.43 5.65
N ILE A 107 -0.72 2.14 4.95
CA ILE A 107 -0.81 3.59 4.97
C ILE A 107 -1.89 3.98 5.98
N THR A 108 -1.48 4.61 7.08
CA THR A 108 -2.41 5.02 8.15
C THR A 108 -2.34 6.52 8.38
N VAL A 109 -3.49 7.19 8.54
CA VAL A 109 -3.55 8.62 8.86
C VAL A 109 -3.91 8.82 10.35
N PRO A 110 -2.98 9.30 11.21
CA PRO A 110 -3.20 9.38 12.65
C PRO A 110 -4.27 10.40 13.02
N ARG A 111 -4.98 10.19 14.14
CA ARG A 111 -5.93 11.18 14.68
C ARG A 111 -5.16 12.39 15.23
N GLY A 112 -5.58 13.60 14.85
CA GLY A 112 -4.93 14.86 15.25
C GLY A 112 -3.87 15.37 14.27
N GLY A 113 -3.46 14.56 13.29
CA GLY A 113 -2.57 14.96 12.21
C GLY A 113 -3.14 14.60 10.83
N TYR A 114 -2.46 15.08 9.81
CA TYR A 114 -2.76 14.77 8.42
C TYR A 114 -1.60 14.06 7.70
N ALA A 115 -0.43 13.98 8.34
CA ALA A 115 0.72 13.25 7.81
C ALA A 115 0.47 11.74 7.88
N PRO A 116 0.40 11.02 6.75
CA PRO A 116 0.32 9.57 6.75
C PRO A 116 1.59 8.96 7.37
N VAL A 117 1.38 7.82 8.03
CA VAL A 117 2.43 6.96 8.55
C VAL A 117 2.43 5.68 7.73
N PHE A 118 3.61 5.23 7.36
CA PHE A 118 3.83 4.02 6.56
C PHE A 118 4.42 2.96 7.46
N ASP A 119 3.75 1.83 7.57
CA ASP A 119 4.18 0.68 8.37
C ASP A 119 4.34 -0.57 7.48
N VAL A 120 5.32 -1.41 7.80
CA VAL A 120 5.57 -2.67 7.09
C VAL A 120 5.04 -3.81 7.93
N ARG A 121 3.94 -4.44 7.48
CA ARG A 121 3.40 -5.63 8.11
C ARG A 121 4.32 -6.83 7.88
N GLN A 122 4.82 -7.40 8.98
CA GLN A 122 5.51 -8.70 8.96
C GLN A 122 4.45 -9.80 8.90
N GLY A 123 4.34 -10.47 7.75
CA GLY A 123 3.36 -11.53 7.51
C GLY A 123 2.65 -11.43 6.14
N ALA A 124 2.77 -10.28 5.47
CA ALA A 124 2.45 -10.16 4.06
C ALA A 124 3.62 -10.72 3.25
N GLU A 125 3.52 -11.99 2.84
CA GLU A 125 4.33 -12.53 1.76
C GLU A 125 4.24 -11.53 0.59
N PRO A 126 5.36 -11.06 0.03
CA PRO A 126 5.28 -10.16 -1.10
C PRO A 126 4.49 -10.88 -2.18
N ALA A 127 3.36 -10.30 -2.58
CA ALA A 127 2.73 -10.62 -3.86
C ALA A 127 3.65 -10.09 -4.99
N TYR A 128 4.90 -10.52 -4.99
CA TYR A 128 5.76 -10.45 -6.14
C TYR A 128 5.21 -11.48 -7.12
N MET A 129 4.71 -10.92 -8.21
CA MET A 129 4.35 -11.54 -9.48
C MET A 129 4.90 -12.97 -9.68
N PRO A 130 4.11 -13.89 -10.25
CA PRO A 130 4.69 -15.08 -10.84
C PRO A 130 5.70 -14.60 -11.88
N GLN A 131 6.98 -14.80 -11.60
CA GLN A 131 8.08 -14.62 -12.53
C GLN A 131 7.96 -15.71 -13.61
N THR A 132 7.01 -15.52 -14.53
CA THR A 132 6.95 -16.22 -15.81
C THR A 132 8.00 -15.60 -16.72
N GLY A 133 9.13 -16.30 -16.87
CA GLY A 133 9.99 -16.10 -18.04
C GLY A 133 11.49 -16.05 -17.77
N LYS A 134 12.10 -17.21 -17.53
CA LYS A 134 13.37 -17.54 -18.19
C LYS A 134 13.24 -18.89 -18.86
N SER A 135 13.26 -18.84 -20.19
CA SER A 135 13.32 -19.94 -21.14
C SER A 135 14.21 -21.10 -20.71
N GLY A 136 13.65 -22.30 -20.73
CA GLY A 136 14.35 -23.57 -20.86
C GLY A 136 13.56 -24.46 -21.81
N ARG A 137 13.72 -24.19 -23.11
CA ARG A 137 13.46 -25.02 -24.31
C ARG A 137 12.86 -26.43 -24.08
N PRO A 138 11.75 -26.80 -24.77
CA PRO A 138 11.37 -28.21 -24.86
C PRO A 138 12.31 -28.94 -25.83
N PRO A 139 12.63 -30.22 -25.57
CA PRO A 139 12.64 -31.18 -26.65
C PRO A 139 11.44 -32.15 -26.52
N PRO A 140 10.80 -32.48 -27.66
CA PRO A 140 9.68 -33.40 -27.74
C PRO A 140 10.13 -34.87 -27.81
N ALA A 141 9.17 -35.74 -27.47
CA ALA A 141 8.90 -37.07 -28.03
C ALA A 141 9.98 -38.18 -27.93
N GLY A 142 9.68 -39.15 -27.06
CA GLY A 142 9.47 -40.55 -27.43
C GLY A 142 10.60 -41.33 -28.11
N ASP A 143 11.11 -42.34 -27.41
CA ASP A 143 11.41 -43.63 -28.03
C ASP A 143 11.13 -44.74 -26.99
N ASP A 144 10.02 -45.44 -27.22
CA ASP A 144 9.69 -46.72 -26.62
C ASP A 144 10.35 -47.81 -27.47
N GLY A 145 11.13 -48.69 -26.86
CA GLY A 145 11.27 -50.04 -27.38
C GLY A 145 12.69 -50.61 -27.51
N ARG A 146 12.91 -51.64 -26.69
CA ARG A 146 13.37 -52.97 -27.10
C ARG A 146 14.85 -53.29 -26.95
N GLN A 147 15.17 -53.75 -25.75
CA GLN A 147 16.27 -54.66 -25.47
C GLN A 147 16.02 -56.00 -26.19
N VAL A 148 16.74 -56.28 -27.28
CA VAL A 148 16.86 -57.63 -27.85
C VAL A 148 18.06 -58.32 -27.21
N ASN A 149 17.79 -59.37 -26.45
CA ASN A 149 18.80 -60.34 -26.04
C ASN A 149 19.13 -61.22 -27.26
N LEU A 150 20.36 -61.15 -27.77
CA LEU A 150 20.89 -62.15 -28.70
C LEU A 150 21.63 -63.21 -27.89
N ALA A 151 21.12 -64.44 -27.99
CA ALA A 151 21.84 -65.67 -27.71
C ALA A 151 22.94 -65.87 -28.78
N GLY A 152 24.09 -66.40 -28.36
CA GLY A 152 25.15 -66.90 -29.23
C GLY A 152 25.74 -68.15 -28.60
N ASP A 153 25.39 -69.29 -29.20
CA ASP A 153 26.02 -70.60 -29.13
C ASP A 153 27.38 -70.55 -29.86
#